data_AF-A0A183Q2X7-F1
#
_entry.id   AF-A0A183Q2X7-F1
#
_cell.length_a   1.000
_cell.length_b   1.000
_cell.length_c   1.000
_cell.angle_alpha   90.00
_cell.angle_beta   90.00
_cell.angle_gamma   90.00
#
_symmetry.space_group_name_H-M   'P 1'
#
loop_
_entity.id
_entity.type
_entity.pdbx_description
1 polymer ?
#
loop_
_entity_poly.entity_id
_entity_poly.type
_entity_poly.pdbx_seq_one_letter_code
_entity_poly.pdbx_strand_id
1 'polypeptide(L)'
;MNTVVLIAVRGIKNFWKHKNDEDKESILLHHSILLTHPTFFSLLQICLPDCDFIIDSLYEQIEYFLLNSRHLIDHVPENLHTRQIIQNCLKYRLILIGQKFHIIQLDIDMTIRWITLLTQLISYGIIEPESNSILFYIVYDMLQLLIHTLTSRTGIEGKHYQMIAKKLRRELLEHPSNT
;
A
#
# COMPACT_ATOMS: atom_id res chain seq x y z
N MET A 1 18.30 17.33 1.48
CA MET A 1 16.85 17.11 1.24
C MET A 1 16.56 15.66 0.87
N ASN A 2 17.30 15.05 -0.08
CA ASN A 2 17.12 13.65 -0.46
C ASN A 2 17.19 12.64 0.69
N THR A 3 18.11 12.79 1.65
CA THR A 3 18.28 11.81 2.74
C THR A 3 17.08 11.74 3.70
N VAL A 4 16.45 12.87 4.03
CA VAL A 4 15.30 12.92 4.96
C VAL A 4 14.06 12.33 4.31
N VAL A 5 13.84 12.64 3.03
CA VAL A 5 12.77 12.04 2.21
C VAL A 5 12.99 10.53 2.09
N LEU A 6 14.21 10.10 1.82
CA LEU A 6 14.56 8.68 1.74
C LEU A 6 14.36 7.96 3.07
N ILE A 7 14.66 8.60 4.20
CA ILE A 7 14.48 8.03 5.55
C ILE A 7 12.99 7.95 5.91
N ALA A 8 12.21 9.00 5.63
CA ALA A 8 10.77 9.01 5.87
C ALA A 8 10.05 7.97 5.01
N VAL A 9 10.48 7.81 3.76
CA VAL A 9 9.99 6.76 2.87
C VAL A 9 10.50 5.40 3.37
N ARG A 10 11.80 5.14 3.52
CA ARG A 10 12.36 3.82 3.91
C ARG A 10 12.08 3.38 5.36
N GLY A 11 11.62 4.28 6.23
CA GLY A 11 11.55 4.08 7.68
C GLY A 11 10.78 2.84 8.14
N ILE A 12 9.77 2.39 7.39
CA ILE A 12 9.01 1.17 7.73
C ILE A 12 9.86 -0.11 7.65
N LYS A 13 10.89 -0.18 6.81
CA LYS A 13 11.73 -1.40 6.73
C LYS A 13 12.62 -1.59 7.97
N ASN A 14 12.94 -0.49 8.68
CA ASN A 14 13.69 -0.52 9.93
C ASN A 14 12.78 -0.60 11.17
N PHE A 15 11.53 -0.16 11.03
CA PHE A 15 10.51 -0.20 12.08
C PHE A 15 10.34 -1.59 12.73
N TRP A 16 10.40 -2.66 11.94
CA TRP A 16 10.08 -4.02 12.39
C TRP A 16 11.28 -4.88 12.81
N LYS A 17 12.50 -4.34 12.82
CA LYS A 17 13.71 -5.08 13.24
C LYS A 17 13.90 -5.13 14.76
N HIS A 18 13.13 -4.36 15.52
CA HIS A 18 13.28 -4.25 16.96
C HIS A 18 12.52 -5.36 17.69
N LYS A 19 13.07 -5.89 18.80
CA LYS A 19 12.49 -7.03 19.54
C LYS A 19 11.40 -6.63 20.55
N ASN A 20 11.39 -5.38 21.03
CA ASN A 20 10.47 -4.89 22.06
C ASN A 20 9.27 -4.16 21.45
N ASP A 21 8.07 -4.40 21.96
CA ASP A 21 6.81 -3.85 21.40
C ASP A 21 6.59 -2.35 21.71
N GLU A 22 7.07 -1.85 22.84
CA GLU A 22 7.02 -0.41 23.20
C GLU A 22 7.95 0.44 22.31
N ASP A 23 9.16 -0.06 22.03
CA ASP A 23 10.12 0.59 21.14
C ASP A 23 9.60 0.62 19.69
N LYS A 24 8.89 -0.44 19.28
CA LYS A 24 8.17 -0.47 18.00
C LYS A 24 7.14 0.66 18.01
N GLU A 25 6.15 0.68 18.89
CA GLU A 25 5.07 1.69 18.84
C GLU A 25 5.59 3.14 18.79
N SER A 26 6.57 3.49 19.61
CA SER A 26 7.17 4.83 19.62
C SER A 26 7.83 5.20 18.28
N ILE A 27 8.60 4.28 17.70
CA ILE A 27 9.22 4.47 16.37
C ILE A 27 8.16 4.51 15.27
N LEU A 28 7.04 3.78 15.45
CA LEU A 28 5.90 3.75 14.52
C LEU A 28 5.36 5.15 14.42
N LEU A 29 4.98 5.68 15.59
CA LEU A 29 4.35 6.97 15.72
C LEU A 29 5.29 8.06 15.21
N HIS A 30 6.57 8.04 15.58
CA HIS A 30 7.52 9.05 15.12
C HIS A 30 7.60 9.16 13.59
N HIS A 31 7.75 8.04 12.88
CA HIS A 31 7.87 8.05 11.41
C HIS A 31 6.52 8.22 10.72
N SER A 32 5.47 7.66 11.31
CA SER A 32 4.13 7.71 10.74
C SER A 32 3.55 9.11 10.86
N ILE A 33 3.77 9.79 11.99
CA ILE A 33 3.34 11.18 12.22
C ILE A 33 3.93 12.11 11.17
N LEU A 34 5.22 11.93 10.83
CA LEU A 34 5.87 12.76 9.82
C LEU A 34 5.20 12.63 8.44
N LEU A 35 4.91 11.42 7.99
CA LEU A 35 4.21 11.21 6.71
C LEU A 35 2.78 11.77 6.75
N THR A 36 2.11 11.70 7.91
CA THR A 36 0.77 12.26 8.07
C THR A 36 0.73 13.78 8.24
N HIS A 37 1.88 14.44 8.45
CA HIS A 37 1.96 15.88 8.60
C HIS A 37 1.69 16.58 7.24
N PRO A 38 0.62 17.38 7.10
CA PRO A 38 0.18 17.90 5.80
C PRO A 38 1.27 18.63 5.02
N THR A 39 2.02 19.52 5.66
CA THR A 39 3.10 20.28 5.00
C THR A 39 4.22 19.37 4.50
N PHE A 40 4.55 18.33 5.26
CA PHE A 40 5.61 17.41 4.87
C PHE A 40 5.16 16.54 3.70
N PHE A 41 3.91 16.06 3.75
CA PHE A 41 3.32 15.30 2.66
C PHE A 41 3.22 16.12 1.37
N SER A 42 2.76 17.37 1.44
CA SER A 42 2.72 18.26 0.26
C SER A 42 4.11 18.49 -0.33
N LEU A 43 5.15 18.66 0.52
CA LEU A 43 6.53 18.76 0.04
C LEU A 43 6.98 17.45 -0.63
N LEU A 44 6.66 16.29 -0.06
CA LEU A 44 6.95 15.00 -0.69
C LEU A 44 6.31 14.89 -2.07
N GLN A 45 5.04 15.25 -2.22
CA GLN A 45 4.33 15.22 -3.50
C GLN A 45 5.00 16.09 -4.58
N ILE A 46 5.60 17.22 -4.19
CA ILE A 46 6.32 18.13 -5.09
C ILE A 46 7.72 17.57 -5.43
N CYS A 47 8.41 16.96 -4.47
CA CYS A 47 9.81 16.55 -4.62
C CYS A 47 10.01 15.13 -5.17
N LEU A 48 8.99 14.26 -5.13
CA LEU A 48 9.06 12.88 -5.63
C LEU A 48 8.96 12.61 -7.15
N PRO A 49 8.58 13.55 -8.05
CA PRO A 49 8.38 13.26 -9.48
C PRO A 49 9.56 12.62 -10.23
N ASP A 50 10.80 12.71 -9.73
CA ASP A 50 11.99 12.28 -10.49
C ASP A 50 12.67 10.99 -9.96
N CYS A 51 12.03 10.27 -9.04
CA CYS A 51 12.65 9.14 -8.34
C CYS A 51 11.93 7.79 -8.57
N ASP A 52 12.29 7.07 -9.64
CA ASP A 52 11.66 5.77 -9.99
C ASP A 52 11.89 4.68 -8.93
N PHE A 53 13.05 4.73 -8.25
CA PHE A 53 13.39 3.81 -7.15
C PHE A 53 12.40 3.85 -5.98
N ILE A 54 11.53 4.86 -5.92
CA ILE A 54 10.54 5.00 -4.86
C ILE A 54 9.39 4.01 -5.05
N ILE A 55 9.06 3.60 -6.28
CA ILE A 55 7.98 2.65 -6.55
C ILE A 55 8.27 1.32 -5.85
N ASP A 56 9.47 0.75 -6.06
CA ASP A 56 9.88 -0.48 -5.40
C ASP A 56 9.92 -0.32 -3.87
N SER A 57 10.43 0.81 -3.38
CA SER A 57 10.48 1.05 -1.94
C SER A 57 9.10 1.16 -1.31
N LEU A 58 8.15 1.80 -1.98
CA LEU A 58 6.76 1.91 -1.51
C LEU A 58 6.03 0.57 -1.63
N TYR A 59 6.27 -0.19 -2.70
CA TYR A 59 5.77 -1.55 -2.85
C TYR A 59 6.19 -2.41 -1.66
N GLU A 60 7.50 -2.47 -1.37
CA GLU A 60 8.04 -3.26 -0.27
C GLU A 60 7.40 -2.87 1.08
N GLN A 61 7.15 -1.58 1.31
CA GLN A 61 6.55 -1.13 2.57
C GLN A 61 5.07 -1.48 2.69
N ILE A 62 4.32 -1.36 1.60
CA ILE A 62 2.89 -1.70 1.59
C ILE A 62 2.74 -3.23 1.69
N GLU A 63 3.58 -3.99 1.00
CA GLU A 63 3.63 -5.45 1.13
C GLU A 63 4.03 -5.88 2.55
N TYR A 64 5.02 -5.21 3.12
CA TYR A 64 5.38 -5.44 4.51
C TYR A 64 4.20 -5.15 5.45
N PHE A 65 3.50 -4.03 5.25
CA PHE A 65 2.32 -3.68 6.03
C PHE A 65 1.23 -4.75 5.92
N LEU A 66 0.95 -5.21 4.70
CA LEU A 66 0.00 -6.29 4.41
C LEU A 66 0.33 -7.55 5.21
N LEU A 67 1.58 -8.01 5.16
CA LEU A 67 2.02 -9.25 5.81
C LEU A 67 1.98 -9.19 7.34
N ASN A 68 2.12 -7.99 7.93
CA ASN A 68 2.20 -7.80 9.38
C ASN A 68 0.90 -7.23 9.99
N SER A 69 -0.09 -6.92 9.16
CA SER A 69 -1.40 -6.40 9.57
C SER A 69 -2.13 -7.30 10.59
N ARG A 70 -2.03 -8.62 10.47
CA ARG A 70 -2.61 -9.56 11.44
C ARG A 70 -1.96 -9.42 12.82
N HIS A 71 -0.62 -9.34 12.87
CA HIS A 71 0.10 -9.03 14.11
C HIS A 71 -0.18 -7.63 14.64
N LEU A 72 -0.42 -6.64 13.76
CA LEU A 72 -0.80 -5.29 14.17
C LEU A 72 -2.17 -5.25 14.85
N ILE A 73 -3.16 -6.02 14.37
CA ILE A 73 -4.49 -6.08 14.97
C ILE A 73 -4.43 -6.69 16.38
N ASP A 74 -3.58 -7.71 16.57
CA ASP A 74 -3.44 -8.45 17.82
C ASP A 74 -2.51 -7.75 18.85
N HIS A 75 -1.54 -6.93 18.42
CA HIS A 75 -0.50 -6.35 19.28
C HIS A 75 -0.41 -4.83 19.30
N VAL A 76 -1.05 -4.10 18.37
CA VAL A 76 -1.17 -2.64 18.52
C VAL A 76 -2.22 -2.37 19.59
N PRO A 77 -1.90 -1.60 20.65
CA PRO A 77 -2.88 -1.27 21.67
C PRO A 77 -4.16 -0.72 21.02
N GLU A 78 -5.31 -1.02 21.62
CA GLU A 78 -6.65 -0.62 21.17
C GLU A 78 -6.85 0.91 21.00
N ASN A 79 -5.78 1.70 21.15
CA ASN A 79 -5.76 3.12 20.92
C ASN A 79 -6.18 3.44 19.46
N LEU A 80 -7.41 3.91 19.33
CA LEU A 80 -8.03 4.36 18.08
C LEU A 80 -7.14 5.36 17.33
N HIS A 81 -6.38 6.19 18.05
CA HIS A 81 -5.47 7.18 17.46
C HIS A 81 -4.29 6.51 16.72
N THR A 82 -3.65 5.50 17.32
CA THR A 82 -2.53 4.78 16.70
C THR A 82 -3.00 4.05 15.43
N ARG A 83 -4.17 3.39 15.49
CA ARG A 83 -4.80 2.75 14.32
C ARG A 83 -5.07 3.75 13.20
N GLN A 84 -5.59 4.94 13.53
CA GLN A 84 -5.88 5.98 12.55
C GLN A 84 -4.61 6.53 11.89
N ILE A 85 -3.53 6.75 12.65
CA ILE A 85 -2.23 7.19 12.11
C ILE A 85 -1.68 6.16 11.13
N ILE A 86 -1.73 4.87 11.49
CA ILE A 86 -1.29 3.76 10.65
C ILE A 86 -2.06 3.74 9.32
N GLN A 87 -3.39 3.83 9.39
CA GLN A 87 -4.24 3.83 8.21
C GLN A 87 -3.99 5.06 7.31
N ASN A 88 -3.83 6.24 7.90
CA ASN A 88 -3.43 7.44 7.16
C ASN A 88 -2.08 7.25 6.47
N CYS A 89 -1.13 6.59 7.13
CA CYS A 89 0.16 6.26 6.56
C CYS A 89 0.08 5.35 5.32
N LEU A 90 -0.79 4.34 5.35
CA LEU A 90 -1.05 3.50 4.20
C LEU A 90 -1.67 4.31 3.06
N LYS A 91 -2.68 5.13 3.37
CA LYS A 91 -3.33 6.04 2.42
C LYS A 91 -2.33 6.97 1.73
N TYR A 92 -1.46 7.64 2.48
CA TYR A 92 -0.49 8.57 1.92
C TYR A 92 0.54 7.87 1.02
N ARG A 93 0.96 6.65 1.35
CA ARG A 93 1.83 5.84 0.47
C ARG A 93 1.14 5.50 -0.84
N LEU A 94 -0.14 5.11 -0.79
CA LEU A 94 -0.93 4.84 -1.99
C LEU A 94 -1.15 6.09 -2.83
N ILE A 95 -1.37 7.25 -2.22
CA ILE A 95 -1.47 8.53 -2.96
C ILE A 95 -0.15 8.84 -3.70
N LEU A 96 1.00 8.63 -3.07
CA LEU A 96 2.30 8.82 -3.74
C LEU A 96 2.47 7.84 -4.92
N ILE A 97 2.01 6.59 -4.77
CA ILE A 97 1.98 5.62 -5.88
C ILE A 97 1.06 6.08 -7.00
N GLY A 98 -0.09 6.65 -6.69
CA GLY A 98 -1.01 7.21 -7.68
C GLY A 98 -0.37 8.28 -8.56
N GLN A 99 0.56 9.07 -8.03
CA GLN A 99 1.32 10.05 -8.83
C GLN A 99 2.31 9.40 -9.81
N LYS A 100 2.71 8.15 -9.55
CA LYS A 100 3.68 7.37 -10.33
C LYS A 100 3.03 6.26 -11.14
N PHE A 101 1.71 6.24 -11.20
CA PHE A 101 0.96 5.15 -11.81
C PHE A 101 1.32 4.90 -13.28
N HIS A 102 1.63 5.97 -14.01
CA HIS A 102 2.07 5.88 -15.40
C HIS A 102 3.31 4.98 -15.57
N ILE A 103 4.25 4.98 -14.62
CA ILE A 103 5.46 4.14 -14.66
C ILE A 103 5.09 2.67 -14.42
N ILE A 104 4.20 2.41 -13.45
CA ILE A 104 3.72 1.05 -13.14
C ILE A 104 3.08 0.42 -14.37
N GLN A 105 2.32 1.22 -15.13
CA GLN A 105 1.61 0.79 -16.34
C GLN A 105 2.52 0.45 -17.54
N LEU A 106 3.79 0.88 -17.53
CA LEU A 106 4.75 0.61 -18.62
C LEU A 106 5.22 -0.85 -18.63
N ASP A 107 5.26 -1.50 -17.47
CA ASP A 107 5.75 -2.86 -17.32
C ASP A 107 4.63 -3.83 -16.89
N ILE A 108 4.48 -4.94 -17.63
CA ILE A 108 3.38 -5.89 -17.41
C ILE A 108 3.57 -6.62 -16.08
N ASP A 109 4.79 -7.02 -15.75
CA ASP A 109 5.06 -7.75 -14.50
C ASP A 109 4.87 -6.85 -13.28
N MET A 110 5.32 -5.60 -13.36
CA MET A 110 5.05 -4.57 -12.36
C MET A 110 3.54 -4.33 -12.20
N THR A 111 2.80 -4.18 -13.31
CA THR A 111 1.33 -4.03 -13.29
C THR A 111 0.68 -5.21 -12.56
N ILE A 112 1.08 -6.44 -12.86
CA ILE A 112 0.55 -7.66 -12.23
C ILE A 112 0.88 -7.72 -10.73
N ARG A 113 2.10 -7.33 -10.33
CA ARG A 113 2.51 -7.24 -8.92
C ARG A 113 1.62 -6.27 -8.15
N TRP A 114 1.39 -5.07 -8.68
CA TRP A 114 0.52 -4.08 -8.05
C TRP A 114 -0.94 -4.53 -7.99
N ILE A 115 -1.49 -5.12 -9.05
CA ILE A 115 -2.85 -5.69 -9.03
C ILE A 115 -2.98 -6.73 -7.90
N THR A 116 -1.99 -7.61 -7.75
CA THR A 116 -1.97 -8.60 -6.67
C THR A 116 -2.00 -7.90 -5.31
N LEU A 117 -1.05 -7.00 -5.06
CA LEU A 117 -0.88 -6.35 -3.76
C LEU A 117 -2.13 -5.58 -3.34
N LEU A 118 -2.70 -4.79 -4.25
CA LEU A 118 -3.91 -4.00 -4.00
C LEU A 118 -5.13 -4.89 -3.72
N THR A 119 -5.23 -6.05 -4.40
CA THR A 119 -6.30 -7.02 -4.14
C THR A 119 -6.17 -7.64 -2.76
N GLN A 120 -4.96 -7.97 -2.35
CA GLN A 120 -4.70 -8.57 -1.04
C GLN A 120 -5.02 -7.58 0.09
N LEU A 121 -4.77 -6.28 -0.09
CA LEU A 121 -5.18 -5.25 0.88
C LEU A 121 -6.70 -5.26 1.13
N ILE A 122 -7.51 -5.46 0.09
CA ILE A 122 -8.97 -5.55 0.23
C ILE A 122 -9.36 -6.93 0.79
N SER A 123 -8.88 -8.00 0.17
CA SER A 123 -9.31 -9.38 0.47
C SER A 123 -8.93 -9.78 1.90
N TYR A 124 -7.82 -9.28 2.43
CA TYR A 124 -7.38 -9.60 3.80
C TYR A 124 -8.07 -8.72 4.87
N GLY A 125 -9.03 -7.87 4.48
CA GLY A 125 -9.75 -7.00 5.42
C GLY A 125 -8.92 -5.83 5.96
N ILE A 126 -7.78 -5.50 5.33
CA ILE A 126 -6.97 -4.34 5.76
C ILE A 126 -7.67 -3.03 5.36
N ILE A 127 -8.30 -3.05 4.19
CA ILE A 127 -9.05 -1.94 3.63
C ILE A 127 -10.46 -2.41 3.33
N GLU A 128 -11.42 -1.94 4.11
CA GLU A 128 -12.83 -2.28 3.96
C GLU A 128 -13.66 -1.03 3.68
N PRO A 129 -14.75 -1.15 2.92
CA PRO A 129 -15.62 -0.02 2.63
C PRO A 129 -16.29 0.55 3.90
N GLU A 130 -16.56 -0.29 4.90
CA GLU A 130 -17.24 0.13 6.13
C GLU A 130 -16.31 0.88 7.10
N SER A 131 -15.05 0.44 7.21
CA SER A 131 -14.08 1.01 8.14
C SER A 131 -13.23 2.14 7.54
N ASN A 132 -12.98 2.12 6.22
CA ASN A 132 -12.12 3.08 5.52
C ASN A 132 -12.59 3.36 4.07
N SER A 133 -13.84 3.79 3.90
CA SER A 133 -14.48 4.02 2.58
C SER A 133 -13.63 4.82 1.58
N ILE A 134 -13.05 5.94 2.00
CA ILE A 134 -12.23 6.78 1.11
C ILE A 134 -11.00 6.02 0.60
N LEU A 135 -10.31 5.30 1.48
CA LEU A 135 -9.13 4.53 1.10
C LEU A 135 -9.51 3.34 0.22
N PHE A 136 -10.64 2.68 0.53
CA PHE A 136 -11.19 1.61 -0.29
C PHE A 136 -11.41 2.07 -1.73
N TYR A 137 -12.10 3.19 -1.95
CA TYR A 137 -12.35 3.68 -3.30
C TYR A 137 -11.06 4.10 -4.03
N ILE A 138 -10.07 4.66 -3.33
CA ILE A 138 -8.75 4.94 -3.93
C ILE A 138 -8.11 3.64 -4.45
N VAL A 139 -8.09 2.59 -3.63
CA VAL A 139 -7.50 1.30 -4.03
C VAL A 139 -8.30 0.61 -5.12
N TYR A 140 -9.63 0.71 -5.05
CA TYR A 140 -10.53 0.18 -6.06
C TYR A 140 -10.32 0.85 -7.43
N ASP A 141 -10.22 2.17 -7.48
CA ASP A 141 -9.96 2.93 -8.71
C ASP A 141 -8.59 2.57 -9.30
N MET A 142 -7.56 2.42 -8.46
CA MET A 142 -6.25 1.94 -8.88
C MET A 142 -6.31 0.54 -9.47
N LEU A 143 -7.01 -0.40 -8.82
CA LEU A 143 -7.21 -1.76 -9.32
C LEU A 143 -7.91 -1.76 -10.68
N GLN A 144 -9.02 -1.03 -10.81
CA GLN A 144 -9.79 -0.95 -12.05
C GLN A 144 -8.92 -0.41 -13.19
N LEU A 145 -8.13 0.63 -12.93
CA LEU A 145 -7.24 1.21 -13.92
C LEU A 145 -6.13 0.24 -14.36
N LEU A 146 -5.47 -0.47 -13.43
CA LEU A 146 -4.41 -1.43 -13.78
C LEU A 146 -4.96 -2.64 -14.52
N ILE A 147 -6.12 -3.17 -14.12
CA ILE A 147 -6.78 -4.28 -14.81
C ILE A 147 -7.14 -3.85 -16.23
N HIS A 148 -7.69 -2.64 -16.40
CA HIS A 148 -7.97 -2.10 -17.73
C HIS A 148 -6.70 -1.99 -18.58
N THR A 149 -5.61 -1.43 -18.03
CA THR A 149 -4.31 -1.36 -18.72
C THR A 149 -3.77 -2.74 -19.10
N LEU A 150 -3.83 -3.71 -18.20
CA LEU A 150 -3.37 -5.07 -18.49
C LEU A 150 -4.21 -5.70 -19.61
N THR A 151 -5.53 -5.50 -19.55
CA THR A 151 -6.48 -6.00 -20.54
C THR A 151 -6.25 -5.37 -21.91
N SER A 152 -6.02 -4.06 -21.98
CA SER A 152 -5.76 -3.37 -23.25
C SER A 152 -4.43 -3.79 -23.88
N ARG A 153 -3.42 -4.13 -23.08
CA ARG A 153 -2.11 -4.59 -23.56
C ARG A 153 -2.06 -6.06 -23.96
N THR A 154 -2.78 -6.92 -23.24
CA THR A 154 -2.65 -8.38 -23.37
C THR A 154 -3.88 -9.07 -23.96
N GLY A 155 -5.02 -8.38 -24.01
CA GLY A 155 -6.32 -8.93 -24.36
C GLY A 155 -6.95 -9.74 -23.22
N ILE A 156 -8.28 -9.84 -23.21
CA ILE A 156 -9.05 -10.62 -22.22
C ILE A 156 -8.72 -12.11 -22.31
N GLU A 157 -8.39 -12.61 -23.51
CA GLU A 157 -7.96 -14.01 -23.71
C GLU A 157 -6.45 -14.20 -23.49
N GLY A 158 -5.71 -13.12 -23.20
CA GLY A 158 -4.28 -13.15 -22.97
C GLY A 158 -3.89 -13.95 -21.72
N LYS A 159 -2.74 -14.64 -21.79
CA LYS A 159 -2.23 -15.47 -20.69
C LYS A 159 -2.11 -14.69 -19.37
N HIS A 160 -1.63 -13.45 -19.41
CA HIS A 160 -1.44 -12.62 -18.23
C HIS A 160 -2.77 -12.22 -17.58
N TYR A 161 -3.77 -11.80 -18.37
CA TYR A 161 -5.10 -11.50 -17.85
C TYR A 161 -5.76 -12.74 -17.23
N GLN A 162 -5.71 -13.88 -17.92
CA GLN A 162 -6.29 -15.13 -17.42
C GLN A 162 -5.62 -15.61 -16.13
N MET A 163 -4.30 -15.45 -16.02
CA MET A 163 -3.54 -15.75 -14.81
C MET A 163 -3.99 -14.87 -13.64
N ILE A 164 -4.03 -13.54 -13.82
CA ILE A 164 -4.40 -12.64 -12.73
C ILE A 164 -5.87 -12.85 -12.35
N ALA A 165 -6.78 -13.02 -13.30
CA ALA A 165 -8.20 -13.28 -13.02
C ALA A 165 -8.39 -14.55 -12.17
N LYS A 166 -7.62 -15.62 -12.43
CA LYS A 166 -7.63 -16.81 -11.58
C LYS A 166 -7.07 -16.53 -10.18
N LYS A 167 -5.99 -15.75 -10.08
CA LYS A 167 -5.39 -15.38 -8.80
C LYS A 167 -6.33 -14.53 -7.95
N LEU A 168 -6.93 -13.49 -8.54
CA LEU A 168 -7.91 -12.62 -7.88
C LEU A 168 -9.11 -13.41 -7.34
N ARG A 169 -9.66 -14.33 -8.13
CA ARG A 169 -10.74 -15.20 -7.67
C ARG A 169 -10.33 -16.06 -6.46
N ARG A 170 -9.09 -16.56 -6.42
CA ARG A 170 -8.61 -17.34 -5.27
C ARG A 170 -8.49 -16.47 -4.02
N GLU A 171 -7.85 -15.30 -4.14
CA GLU A 171 -7.70 -14.36 -3.02
C GLU A 171 -9.05 -13.98 -2.41
N LEU A 172 -10.07 -13.74 -3.24
CA LEU A 172 -11.43 -13.42 -2.80
C LEU A 172 -12.19 -14.61 -2.20
N LEU A 173 -11.85 -15.85 -2.58
CA LEU A 173 -12.51 -17.07 -2.07
C LEU A 173 -11.88 -17.60 -0.79
N GLU A 174 -10.56 -17.45 -0.63
CA GLU A 174 -9.81 -17.87 0.56
C GLU A 174 -10.04 -16.92 1.74
N HIS A 175 -10.34 -15.67 1.44
CA HIS A 175 -10.70 -14.64 2.42
C HIS A 175 -12.02 -13.99 2.02
N PRO A 176 -13.15 -14.70 2.16
CA PRO A 176 -14.44 -14.05 2.02
C PRO A 176 -14.47 -12.94 3.08
N SER A 177 -14.78 -11.71 2.66
CA SER A 177 -15.10 -10.62 3.58
C SER A 177 -16.13 -11.17 4.56
N ASN A 178 -15.72 -11.39 5.81
CA ASN A 178 -16.59 -11.92 6.85
C ASN A 178 -17.80 -10.99 6.92
N THR A 179 -18.93 -11.50 6.46
CA THR A 179 -20.24 -10.83 6.48
C THR A 179 -20.96 -11.17 7.76
#